data_AF-A0A3L6LA85-F1
#
_entry.id   AF-A0A3L6LA85-F1
#
_cell.length_a   1.000
_cell.length_b   1.000
_cell.length_c   1.000
_cell.angle_alpha   90.00
_cell.angle_beta   90.00
_cell.angle_gamma   90.00
#
_symmetry.space_group_name_H-M   'P 1'
#
loop_
_entity.id
_entity.type
_entity.pdbx_description
1 polymer ?
#
loop_
_entity_poly.entity_id
_entity_poly.type
_entity_poly.pdbx_seq_one_letter_code
_entity_poly.pdbx_strand_id
1 'polypeptide(L)'
;MDTKLSELKQHEATARAGAVAGMLKQALGAQPDGSSEIKLTGATVNRADSCGKPNDDTAGTAAGKTIAGDIVCISTSDNSNQQNKACGASAQTADLQFGPSPNIQAQWKTLGDACGNQNNNEKLTGAAIRSATAAFNVAINTDQGTNTKLTGVLGLIKGAGNTGCNGSNDSNGGSCIFYGRDPATKAVKKPAWLEQLESAAANLEAAERAASHAHASSAQLQSLNATITSLILLGSSTKKQQAAATQKPTETTTIGKTEQEAVSRECAQHKSNKTACENADKCKWKGKSETDGPCEVDESKVATQTNAGETGEKKDGEEKKEEKCTGKKKDDCKDGCKWEGETCKYSSILANKQFALMVSAFVCLVELYAF
;
A
#
# COMPACT_ATOMS: atom_id res chain seq x y z
N MET A 1 -22.45 2.49 -2.31
CA MET A 1 -21.26 2.85 -1.51
C MET A 1 -21.06 1.83 -0.40
N ASP A 2 -22.13 1.41 0.30
CA ASP A 2 -22.10 0.37 1.33
C ASP A 2 -21.60 -1.01 0.85
N THR A 3 -21.92 -1.42 -0.38
CA THR A 3 -21.42 -2.68 -0.97
C THR A 3 -19.89 -2.66 -1.13
N LYS A 4 -19.35 -1.58 -1.72
CA LYS A 4 -17.90 -1.36 -1.90
C LYS A 4 -17.17 -1.25 -0.56
N LEU A 5 -17.80 -0.64 0.46
CA LEU A 5 -17.25 -0.55 1.81
C LEU A 5 -17.25 -1.91 2.53
N SER A 6 -18.27 -2.73 2.30
CA SER A 6 -18.36 -4.08 2.86
C SER A 6 -17.34 -5.03 2.21
N GLU A 7 -17.15 -4.93 0.90
CA GLU A 7 -16.09 -5.63 0.15
C GLU A 7 -14.70 -5.27 0.71
N LEU A 8 -14.43 -3.97 0.94
CA LEU A 8 -13.15 -3.52 1.47
C LEU A 8 -12.88 -4.07 2.89
N LYS A 9 -13.88 -4.04 3.78
CA LYS A 9 -13.78 -4.61 5.12
C LYS A 9 -13.58 -6.13 5.11
N GLN A 10 -14.18 -6.82 4.15
CA GLN A 10 -14.01 -8.26 3.97
C GLN A 10 -12.62 -8.61 3.44
N HIS A 11 -12.07 -7.79 2.54
CA HIS A 11 -10.69 -7.90 2.07
C HIS A 11 -9.68 -7.59 3.18
N GLU A 12 -9.92 -6.60 4.02
CA GLU A 12 -9.12 -6.26 5.20
C GLU A 12 -9.13 -7.39 6.26
N ALA A 13 -10.28 -8.04 6.45
CA ALA A 13 -10.39 -9.21 7.33
C ALA A 13 -9.67 -10.45 6.79
N THR A 14 -9.54 -10.58 5.46
CA THR A 14 -8.85 -11.69 4.78
C THR A 14 -7.33 -11.46 4.74
N ALA A 15 -6.90 -10.20 4.61
CA ALA A 15 -5.50 -9.77 4.61
C ALA A 15 -4.89 -9.59 6.02
N ARG A 16 -5.33 -10.38 7.02
CA ARG A 16 -4.76 -10.26 8.37
C ARG A 16 -3.27 -10.58 8.32
N ALA A 17 -2.42 -9.56 8.47
CA ALA A 17 -0.97 -9.68 8.64
C ALA A 17 -0.58 -10.72 9.71
N GLY A 18 -1.44 -10.94 10.72
CA GLY A 18 -1.27 -12.00 11.72
C GLY A 18 -1.27 -13.42 11.14
N ALA A 19 -2.00 -13.70 10.05
CA ALA A 19 -2.00 -15.01 9.41
C ALA A 19 -0.68 -15.28 8.67
N VAL A 20 -0.18 -14.30 7.92
CA VAL A 20 1.12 -14.39 7.21
C VAL A 20 2.26 -14.56 8.23
N ALA A 21 2.31 -13.71 9.26
CA ALA A 21 3.33 -13.82 10.30
C ALA A 21 3.28 -15.18 11.03
N GLY A 22 2.08 -15.72 11.26
CA GLY A 22 1.89 -17.06 11.83
C GLY A 22 2.45 -18.16 10.93
N MET A 23 2.14 -18.14 9.64
CA MET A 23 2.65 -19.10 8.65
C MET A 23 4.17 -19.06 8.56
N LEU A 24 4.76 -17.85 8.47
CA LEU A 24 6.22 -17.69 8.41
C LEU A 24 6.90 -18.19 9.69
N LYS A 25 6.32 -17.90 10.87
CA LYS A 25 6.84 -18.44 12.15
C LYS A 25 6.73 -19.95 12.22
N GLN A 26 5.64 -20.53 11.73
CA GLN A 26 5.47 -21.99 11.68
C GLN A 26 6.49 -22.65 10.74
N ALA A 27 6.75 -22.04 9.58
CA ALA A 27 7.80 -22.50 8.68
C ALA A 27 9.19 -22.40 9.32
N LEU A 28 9.47 -21.28 9.99
CA LEU A 28 10.76 -21.01 10.61
C LEU A 28 11.03 -21.92 11.82
N GLY A 29 10.00 -22.20 12.62
CA GLY A 29 10.08 -22.87 13.92
C GLY A 29 9.97 -21.89 15.07
N ALA A 30 10.98 -21.04 15.24
CA ALA A 30 11.00 -19.95 16.23
C ALA A 30 11.91 -18.81 15.76
N GLN A 31 11.77 -17.63 16.36
CA GLN A 31 12.71 -16.53 16.10
C GLN A 31 14.09 -16.86 16.69
N PRO A 32 15.20 -16.53 15.99
CA PRO A 32 16.57 -16.75 16.48
C PRO A 32 16.99 -15.69 17.51
N ASP A 33 16.15 -15.42 18.50
CA ASP A 33 16.36 -14.38 19.52
C ASP A 33 17.20 -14.86 20.72
N GLY A 34 17.37 -16.18 20.87
CA GLY A 34 18.00 -16.82 22.02
C GLY A 34 17.12 -16.93 23.26
N SER A 35 15.86 -16.50 23.20
CA SER A 35 14.87 -16.59 24.28
C SER A 35 13.70 -17.51 23.96
N SER A 36 13.33 -17.62 22.67
CA SER A 36 12.29 -18.51 22.20
C SER A 36 12.72 -19.96 22.33
N GLU A 37 11.88 -20.80 22.94
CA GLU A 37 12.14 -22.23 23.02
C GLU A 37 12.08 -22.87 21.63
N ILE A 38 13.09 -23.67 21.30
CA ILE A 38 13.12 -24.42 20.05
C ILE A 38 13.89 -25.73 20.23
N LYS A 39 13.33 -26.80 19.66
CA LYS A 39 13.93 -28.14 19.63
C LYS A 39 14.10 -28.59 18.19
N LEU A 40 15.09 -29.46 17.95
CA LEU A 40 15.24 -30.16 16.68
C LEU A 40 14.20 -31.29 16.58
N THR A 41 12.95 -30.92 16.31
CA THR A 41 11.80 -31.84 16.28
C THR A 41 12.05 -33.02 15.34
N GLY A 42 11.86 -34.23 15.84
CA GLY A 42 12.03 -35.47 15.07
C GLY A 42 13.44 -36.03 15.08
N ALA A 43 14.44 -35.30 15.58
CA ALA A 43 15.79 -35.83 15.70
C ALA A 43 15.86 -37.05 16.62
N THR A 44 16.83 -37.90 16.30
CA THR A 44 17.15 -39.14 17.00
C THR A 44 18.59 -39.08 17.53
N VAL A 45 19.13 -40.22 17.97
CA VAL A 45 20.41 -40.32 18.68
C VAL A 45 21.63 -39.86 17.87
N ASN A 46 21.56 -39.84 16.54
CA ASN A 46 22.67 -39.38 15.71
C ASN A 46 22.22 -38.45 14.58
N ARG A 47 23.17 -37.64 14.12
CA ARG A 47 22.95 -36.63 13.09
C ARG A 47 22.55 -37.23 11.75
N ALA A 48 23.16 -38.32 11.31
CA ALA A 48 22.84 -38.95 10.03
C ALA A 48 21.40 -39.47 9.96
N ASP A 49 20.86 -40.04 11.03
CA ASP A 49 19.45 -40.47 11.09
C ASP A 49 18.49 -39.28 11.27
N SER A 50 18.95 -38.22 11.92
CA SER A 50 18.18 -36.98 12.10
C SER A 50 18.07 -36.20 10.79
N CYS A 51 19.17 -36.08 10.06
CA CYS A 51 19.32 -35.22 8.88
C CYS A 51 19.28 -36.00 7.55
N GLY A 52 19.39 -37.32 7.58
CA GLY A 52 19.10 -38.22 6.46
C GLY A 52 20.32 -38.88 5.81
N LYS A 53 20.04 -39.98 5.11
CA LYS A 53 21.01 -40.85 4.42
C LYS A 53 20.59 -41.00 2.95
N PRO A 54 21.08 -40.14 2.04
CA PRO A 54 20.65 -40.15 0.64
C PRO A 54 21.12 -41.37 -0.15
N ASN A 55 22.23 -42.02 0.24
CA ASN A 55 22.66 -43.30 -0.37
C ASN A 55 21.60 -44.40 -0.15
N ASP A 56 21.07 -44.46 1.06
CA ASP A 56 20.05 -45.43 1.48
C ASP A 56 18.61 -44.99 1.10
N ASP A 57 18.46 -43.87 0.38
CA ASP A 57 17.17 -43.21 0.09
C ASP A 57 16.30 -42.97 1.35
N THR A 58 16.94 -42.82 2.51
CA THR A 58 16.28 -42.68 3.81
C THR A 58 16.28 -41.22 4.25
N ALA A 59 15.10 -40.59 4.22
CA ALA A 59 14.89 -39.21 4.65
C ALA A 59 15.31 -38.99 6.11
N GLY A 60 15.82 -37.79 6.42
CA GLY A 60 16.06 -37.40 7.80
C GLY A 60 14.77 -37.32 8.61
N THR A 61 14.79 -37.83 9.83
CA THR A 61 13.62 -37.79 10.72
C THR A 61 13.23 -36.36 11.16
N ALA A 62 14.20 -35.44 11.19
CA ALA A 62 13.99 -34.00 11.41
C ALA A 62 13.79 -33.20 10.11
N ALA A 63 14.04 -33.82 8.94
CA ALA A 63 14.06 -33.11 7.67
C ALA A 63 12.70 -32.53 7.28
N GLY A 64 12.72 -31.25 6.92
CA GLY A 64 11.57 -30.54 6.40
C GLY A 64 10.52 -30.19 7.44
N LYS A 65 10.80 -30.38 8.74
CA LYS A 65 9.89 -30.02 9.82
C LYS A 65 9.84 -28.50 10.05
N THR A 66 11.00 -27.86 10.07
CA THR A 66 11.15 -26.40 10.21
C THR A 66 12.43 -25.96 9.50
N ILE A 67 12.49 -24.71 9.05
CA ILE A 67 13.70 -24.13 8.46
C ILE A 67 14.83 -24.13 9.49
N ALA A 68 14.57 -23.76 10.74
CA ALA A 68 15.59 -23.76 11.80
C ALA A 68 16.20 -25.16 12.01
N GLY A 69 15.37 -26.21 12.00
CA GLY A 69 15.85 -27.58 12.10
C GLY A 69 16.71 -28.01 10.91
N ASP A 70 16.29 -27.64 9.70
CA ASP A 70 17.04 -27.93 8.48
C ASP A 70 18.40 -27.24 8.46
N ILE A 71 18.45 -25.96 8.81
CA ILE A 71 19.70 -25.20 8.93
C ILE A 71 20.57 -25.79 10.04
N VAL A 72 20.00 -26.17 11.20
CA VAL A 72 20.78 -26.83 12.25
C VAL A 72 21.45 -28.12 11.75
N CYS A 73 20.72 -28.94 10.99
CA CYS A 73 21.27 -30.15 10.38
C CYS A 73 22.46 -29.87 9.45
N ILE A 74 22.43 -28.76 8.72
CA ILE A 74 23.50 -28.38 7.79
C ILE A 74 24.68 -27.75 8.54
N SER A 75 24.40 -26.82 9.46
CA SER A 75 25.39 -25.83 9.91
C SER A 75 26.04 -26.12 11.25
N THR A 76 25.41 -26.91 12.12
CA THR A 76 25.89 -27.01 13.52
C THR A 76 27.18 -27.79 13.64
N SER A 77 28.00 -27.38 14.60
CA SER A 77 29.08 -28.20 15.15
C SER A 77 28.47 -29.31 16.01
N ASP A 78 29.15 -30.46 16.08
CA ASP A 78 28.83 -31.54 17.02
C ASP A 78 30.13 -32.16 17.57
N ASN A 79 29.99 -33.12 18.48
CA ASN A 79 31.13 -33.75 19.15
C ASN A 79 32.14 -34.43 18.20
N SER A 80 31.71 -34.79 16.99
CA SER A 80 32.51 -35.50 15.98
C SER A 80 32.98 -34.54 14.87
N ASN A 81 32.23 -33.47 14.63
CA ASN A 81 32.44 -32.48 13.58
C ASN A 81 32.46 -31.07 14.20
N GLN A 82 33.46 -30.84 15.05
CA GLN A 82 33.67 -29.56 15.72
C GLN A 82 34.01 -28.46 14.70
N GLN A 83 33.74 -27.21 15.06
CA GLN A 83 34.06 -26.03 14.25
C GLN A 83 33.44 -26.06 12.85
N ASN A 84 32.21 -26.57 12.72
CA ASN A 84 31.52 -26.60 11.45
C ASN A 84 31.26 -25.16 10.95
N LYS A 85 31.71 -24.87 9.72
CA LYS A 85 31.59 -23.58 9.04
C LYS A 85 30.86 -23.70 7.70
N ALA A 86 30.07 -24.76 7.50
CA ALA A 86 29.38 -25.04 6.25
C ALA A 86 28.45 -23.90 5.81
N CYS A 87 27.94 -23.11 6.75
CA CYS A 87 27.10 -21.94 6.46
C CYS A 87 27.80 -20.60 6.63
N GLY A 88 29.14 -20.60 6.62
CA GLY A 88 29.98 -19.41 6.67
C GLY A 88 30.88 -19.36 7.90
N ALA A 89 31.96 -18.58 7.79
CA ALA A 89 32.95 -18.46 8.87
C ALA A 89 32.37 -17.86 10.16
N SER A 90 31.38 -16.97 10.04
CA SER A 90 30.66 -16.36 11.17
C SER A 90 29.55 -17.25 11.74
N ALA A 91 29.21 -18.36 11.11
CA ALA A 91 28.11 -19.24 11.48
C ALA A 91 28.53 -20.42 12.37
N GLN A 92 29.77 -20.42 12.87
CA GLN A 92 30.27 -21.49 13.73
C GLN A 92 29.51 -21.53 15.05
N THR A 93 28.82 -22.63 15.33
CA THR A 93 28.06 -22.82 16.57
C THR A 93 28.88 -23.56 17.63
N ALA A 94 28.42 -23.47 18.89
CA ALA A 94 28.77 -24.44 19.92
C ALA A 94 28.25 -25.84 19.53
N ASP A 95 28.88 -26.88 20.10
CA ASP A 95 28.55 -28.27 19.79
C ASP A 95 27.13 -28.63 20.21
N LEU A 96 26.38 -29.21 19.28
CA LEU A 96 25.08 -29.81 19.54
C LEU A 96 25.27 -31.30 19.83
N GLN A 97 24.76 -31.75 20.98
CA GLN A 97 24.60 -33.17 21.24
C GLN A 97 23.31 -33.66 20.59
N PHE A 98 23.43 -34.48 19.55
CA PHE A 98 22.28 -35.15 18.94
C PHE A 98 21.65 -36.15 19.92
N GLY A 99 20.33 -36.23 19.86
CA GLY A 99 19.48 -36.99 20.77
C GLY A 99 18.02 -36.84 20.38
N PRO A 100 17.09 -37.42 21.16
CA PRO A 100 15.67 -37.21 20.93
C PRO A 100 15.27 -35.74 21.11
N SER A 101 15.04 -35.04 20.01
CA SER A 101 14.59 -33.63 19.99
C SER A 101 15.38 -32.67 20.92
N PRO A 102 16.70 -32.52 20.73
CA PRO A 102 17.53 -31.67 21.58
C PRO A 102 17.10 -30.20 21.48
N ASN A 103 17.37 -29.44 22.53
CA ASN A 103 17.27 -27.99 22.49
C ASN A 103 18.33 -27.43 21.53
N ILE A 104 17.92 -26.53 20.63
CA ILE A 104 18.80 -25.92 19.63
C ILE A 104 18.83 -24.38 19.70
N GLN A 105 18.34 -23.80 20.80
CA GLN A 105 18.18 -22.35 20.97
C GLN A 105 19.49 -21.58 20.78
N ALA A 106 20.58 -22.05 21.39
CA ALA A 106 21.88 -21.36 21.30
C ALA A 106 22.47 -21.44 19.88
N GLN A 107 22.39 -22.61 19.25
CA GLN A 107 22.82 -22.82 17.88
C GLN A 107 21.99 -21.97 16.91
N TRP A 108 20.67 -22.00 17.07
CA TRP A 108 19.74 -21.25 16.22
C TRP A 108 19.94 -19.74 16.32
N LYS A 109 20.15 -19.22 17.53
CA LYS A 109 20.54 -17.82 17.73
C LYS A 109 21.82 -17.48 16.96
N THR A 110 22.88 -18.26 17.13
CA THR A 110 24.18 -18.02 16.47
C THR A 110 24.03 -18.00 14.95
N LEU A 111 23.26 -18.93 14.39
CA LEU A 111 23.00 -19.03 12.97
C LEU A 111 22.13 -17.87 12.45
N GLY A 112 21.14 -17.44 13.22
CA GLY A 112 20.32 -16.26 12.90
C GLY A 112 21.13 -14.96 12.92
N ASP A 113 22.01 -14.76 13.91
CA ASP A 113 22.91 -13.61 13.97
C ASP A 113 23.85 -13.59 12.76
N ALA A 114 24.40 -14.75 12.37
CA ALA A 114 25.24 -14.88 11.19
C ALA A 114 24.47 -14.57 9.88
N CYS A 115 23.22 -15.02 9.77
CA CYS A 115 22.33 -14.73 8.64
C CYS A 115 22.00 -13.23 8.55
N GLY A 116 21.71 -12.58 9.67
CA GLY A 116 21.41 -11.14 9.72
C GLY A 116 22.55 -10.28 9.16
N ASN A 117 23.80 -10.70 9.33
CA ASN A 117 24.97 -10.03 8.76
C ASN A 117 25.10 -10.16 7.23
N GLN A 118 24.35 -11.07 6.61
CA GLN A 118 24.34 -11.29 5.16
C GLN A 118 23.14 -10.64 4.46
N ASN A 119 22.17 -10.11 5.23
CA ASN A 119 20.92 -9.61 4.65
C ASN A 119 21.14 -8.31 3.88
N ASN A 120 20.71 -8.35 2.61
CA ASN A 120 20.30 -7.16 1.89
C ASN A 120 18.86 -6.90 2.32
N ASN A 121 18.52 -5.69 2.77
CA ASN A 121 17.17 -5.33 3.26
C ASN A 121 16.09 -5.48 2.16
N GLU A 122 15.76 -6.71 1.79
CA GLU A 122 14.78 -7.04 0.76
C GLU A 122 13.39 -7.04 1.37
N LYS A 123 12.49 -6.37 0.65
CA LYS A 123 11.11 -6.16 1.05
C LYS A 123 10.36 -7.50 1.09
N LEU A 124 9.64 -7.80 2.17
CA LEU A 124 8.84 -9.02 2.24
C LEU A 124 7.64 -8.91 1.31
N THR A 125 7.66 -9.68 0.23
CA THR A 125 6.58 -9.75 -0.77
C THR A 125 6.29 -11.19 -1.13
N GLY A 126 5.11 -11.44 -1.70
CA GLY A 126 4.80 -12.78 -2.24
C GLY A 126 5.82 -13.21 -3.30
N ALA A 127 6.23 -12.29 -4.17
CA ALA A 127 7.25 -12.53 -5.19
C ALA A 127 8.62 -12.92 -4.61
N ALA A 128 9.07 -12.25 -3.54
CA ALA A 128 10.32 -12.59 -2.87
C ALA A 128 10.29 -14.01 -2.27
N ILE A 129 9.18 -14.40 -1.63
CA ILE A 129 9.00 -15.77 -1.11
C ILE A 129 8.99 -16.79 -2.26
N ARG A 130 8.30 -16.50 -3.37
CA ARG A 130 8.27 -17.38 -4.56
C ARG A 130 9.66 -17.55 -5.16
N SER A 131 10.45 -16.47 -5.22
CA SER A 131 11.84 -16.51 -5.70
C SER A 131 12.71 -17.39 -4.80
N ALA A 132 12.63 -17.20 -3.47
CA ALA A 132 13.38 -18.00 -2.51
C ALA A 132 13.01 -19.49 -2.55
N THR A 133 11.71 -19.80 -2.66
CA THR A 133 11.24 -21.20 -2.77
C THR A 133 11.62 -21.84 -4.10
N ALA A 134 11.67 -21.08 -5.20
CA ALA A 134 12.19 -21.57 -6.47
C ALA A 134 13.70 -21.88 -6.39
N ALA A 135 14.50 -20.98 -5.82
CA ALA A 135 15.93 -21.21 -5.60
C ALA A 135 16.19 -22.43 -4.71
N PHE A 136 15.42 -22.59 -3.63
CA PHE A 136 15.46 -23.78 -2.79
C PHE A 136 15.15 -25.06 -3.58
N ASN A 137 14.07 -25.06 -4.38
CA ASN A 137 13.70 -26.21 -5.19
C ASN A 137 14.80 -26.59 -6.19
N VAL A 138 15.47 -25.61 -6.80
CA VAL A 138 16.63 -25.86 -7.66
C VAL A 138 17.77 -26.48 -6.86
N ALA A 139 18.08 -25.94 -5.69
CA ALA A 139 19.18 -26.43 -4.85
C ALA A 139 18.99 -27.90 -4.45
N ILE A 140 17.79 -28.29 -4.00
CA ILE A 140 17.54 -29.68 -3.59
C ILE A 140 17.46 -30.65 -4.76
N ASN A 141 17.13 -30.19 -5.96
CA ASN A 141 17.09 -31.04 -7.16
C ASN A 141 18.42 -31.05 -7.92
N THR A 142 19.41 -30.26 -7.50
CA THR A 142 20.74 -30.30 -8.09
C THR A 142 21.42 -31.59 -7.68
N ASP A 143 21.86 -32.37 -8.67
CA ASP A 143 22.51 -33.65 -8.43
C ASP A 143 23.84 -33.47 -7.69
N GLN A 144 24.06 -34.29 -6.66
CA GLN A 144 25.31 -34.33 -5.89
C GLN A 144 25.90 -35.74 -5.82
N GLY A 145 27.09 -35.84 -5.21
CA GLY A 145 27.79 -37.10 -4.97
C GLY A 145 28.40 -37.74 -6.22
N THR A 146 28.96 -38.93 -6.04
CA THR A 146 29.59 -39.72 -7.10
C THR A 146 28.56 -40.07 -8.18
N ASN A 147 28.91 -39.80 -9.43
CA ASN A 147 28.03 -39.99 -10.60
C ASN A 147 26.72 -39.18 -10.53
N THR A 148 26.67 -38.08 -9.77
CA THR A 148 25.54 -37.14 -9.76
C THR A 148 24.20 -37.84 -9.50
N LYS A 149 24.13 -38.69 -8.45
CA LYS A 149 22.95 -39.52 -8.14
C LYS A 149 22.14 -39.05 -6.93
N LEU A 150 22.66 -38.10 -6.16
CA LEU A 150 22.07 -37.68 -4.89
C LEU A 150 21.29 -36.38 -5.10
N THR A 151 19.99 -36.52 -5.35
CA THR A 151 18.99 -35.44 -5.32
C THR A 151 18.23 -35.46 -4.00
N GLY A 152 17.49 -34.41 -3.70
CA GLY A 152 16.75 -34.21 -2.45
C GLY A 152 17.63 -33.75 -1.29
N VAL A 153 18.85 -33.29 -1.58
CA VAL A 153 19.85 -32.88 -0.60
C VAL A 153 20.00 -31.36 -0.65
N LEU A 154 19.82 -30.69 0.49
CA LEU A 154 20.27 -29.32 0.69
C LEU A 154 21.60 -29.32 1.45
N GLY A 155 22.53 -28.44 1.08
CA GLY A 155 23.90 -28.43 1.58
C GLY A 155 24.83 -29.20 0.65
N LEU A 156 25.94 -29.73 1.19
CA LEU A 156 26.94 -30.43 0.39
C LEU A 156 27.14 -31.85 0.90
N ILE A 157 27.09 -32.83 0.00
CA ILE A 157 27.48 -34.22 0.26
C ILE A 157 28.51 -34.71 -0.76
N LYS A 158 29.51 -35.45 -0.29
CA LYS A 158 30.60 -35.99 -1.11
C LYS A 158 30.51 -37.50 -1.29
N GLY A 159 31.18 -37.97 -2.34
CA GLY A 159 31.30 -39.38 -2.65
C GLY A 159 29.94 -40.05 -2.83
N ALA A 160 29.84 -41.32 -2.45
CA ALA A 160 28.59 -42.06 -2.54
C ALA A 160 27.57 -41.63 -1.46
N GLY A 161 27.95 -40.82 -0.47
CA GLY A 161 27.05 -40.40 0.62
C GLY A 161 26.77 -41.48 1.66
N ASN A 162 27.66 -42.47 1.81
CA ASN A 162 27.47 -43.64 2.69
C ASN A 162 27.34 -43.28 4.17
N THR A 163 28.00 -42.22 4.64
CA THR A 163 27.87 -41.76 6.03
C THR A 163 26.69 -40.80 6.22
N GLY A 164 26.07 -40.38 5.12
CA GLY A 164 24.89 -39.52 5.11
C GLY A 164 25.19 -38.07 5.47
N CYS A 165 24.13 -37.35 5.83
CA CYS A 165 24.21 -35.99 6.34
C CYS A 165 24.65 -35.99 7.80
N ASN A 166 25.93 -36.32 8.02
CA ASN A 166 26.53 -36.48 9.33
C ASN A 166 27.30 -35.24 9.82
N GLY A 167 27.31 -34.14 9.07
CA GLY A 167 28.04 -32.91 9.42
C GLY A 167 29.51 -32.87 9.01
N SER A 168 30.04 -33.96 8.45
CA SER A 168 31.45 -34.03 8.06
C SER A 168 31.74 -33.32 6.73
N ASN A 169 33.03 -33.14 6.42
CA ASN A 169 33.49 -32.80 5.06
C ASN A 169 34.21 -33.97 4.37
N ASP A 170 34.11 -35.17 4.95
CA ASP A 170 34.86 -36.35 4.53
C ASP A 170 34.49 -36.83 3.11
N SER A 171 35.17 -37.85 2.61
CA SER A 171 34.97 -38.30 1.22
C SER A 171 33.62 -38.97 0.95
N ASN A 172 32.81 -39.29 1.97
CA ASN A 172 31.57 -40.06 1.86
C ASN A 172 30.38 -39.48 2.65
N GLY A 173 30.54 -38.32 3.26
CA GLY A 173 29.55 -37.64 4.08
C GLY A 173 29.37 -36.18 3.72
N GLY A 174 28.62 -35.47 4.55
CA GLY A 174 28.29 -34.09 4.25
C GLY A 174 27.64 -33.31 5.39
N SER A 175 27.87 -32.01 5.35
CA SER A 175 27.04 -31.00 6.00
C SER A 175 25.84 -30.72 5.12
N CYS A 176 24.77 -31.48 5.36
CA CYS A 176 23.57 -31.45 4.52
C CYS A 176 22.31 -31.82 5.29
N ILE A 177 21.18 -31.79 4.58
CA ILE A 177 19.95 -32.45 4.98
C ILE A 177 19.29 -33.10 3.77
N PHE A 178 18.72 -34.29 3.95
CA PHE A 178 18.09 -35.06 2.91
C PHE A 178 16.59 -35.27 3.17
N TYR A 179 15.75 -34.77 2.27
CA TYR A 179 14.29 -34.78 2.38
C TYR A 179 13.64 -36.10 1.95
N GLY A 180 14.41 -37.00 1.33
CA GLY A 180 13.87 -38.22 0.76
C GLY A 180 13.34 -38.06 -0.66
N ARG A 181 13.10 -39.20 -1.30
CA ARG A 181 12.44 -39.29 -2.61
C ARG A 181 11.25 -40.22 -2.54
N ASP A 182 10.32 -40.03 -3.46
CA ASP A 182 9.23 -40.97 -3.69
C ASP A 182 9.81 -42.31 -4.19
N PRO A 183 9.42 -43.46 -3.62
CA PRO A 183 10.04 -44.74 -3.96
C PRO A 183 9.79 -45.16 -5.41
N ALA A 184 8.67 -44.75 -6.02
CA ALA A 184 8.26 -45.16 -7.36
C ALA A 184 8.78 -44.21 -8.45
N THR A 185 8.57 -42.91 -8.26
CA THR A 185 8.90 -41.88 -9.25
C THR A 185 10.29 -41.28 -9.07
N LYS A 186 10.92 -41.51 -7.92
CA LYS A 186 12.17 -40.87 -7.49
C LYS A 186 12.12 -39.34 -7.43
N ALA A 187 10.92 -38.77 -7.47
CA ALA A 187 10.71 -37.34 -7.27
C ALA A 187 11.12 -36.95 -5.84
N VAL A 188 11.81 -35.81 -5.71
CA VAL A 188 12.21 -35.27 -4.40
C VAL A 188 10.97 -34.91 -3.58
N LYS A 189 10.96 -35.33 -2.31
CA LYS A 189 9.89 -34.98 -1.37
C LYS A 189 10.03 -33.52 -0.96
N LYS A 190 8.90 -32.79 -0.96
CA LYS A 190 8.85 -31.41 -0.51
C LYS A 190 8.84 -31.35 1.03
N PRO A 191 9.60 -30.44 1.66
CA PRO A 191 9.51 -30.24 3.10
C PRO A 191 8.18 -29.61 3.50
N ALA A 192 7.72 -29.89 4.72
CA ALA A 192 6.41 -29.41 5.21
C ALA A 192 6.38 -27.89 5.42
N TRP A 193 7.49 -27.27 5.81
CA TRP A 193 7.57 -25.81 5.96
C TRP A 193 7.40 -25.06 4.62
N LEU A 194 7.59 -25.71 3.48
CA LEU A 194 7.45 -25.07 2.16
C LEU A 194 6.00 -24.68 1.87
N GLU A 195 5.03 -25.50 2.28
CA GLU A 195 3.59 -25.22 2.11
C GLU A 195 3.17 -23.95 2.86
N GLN A 196 3.78 -23.71 4.03
CA GLN A 196 3.54 -22.50 4.81
C GLN A 196 4.08 -21.26 4.09
N LEU A 197 5.24 -21.36 3.44
CA LEU A 197 5.78 -20.26 2.63
C LEU A 197 4.93 -20.00 1.38
N GLU A 198 4.49 -21.05 0.67
CA GLU A 198 3.62 -20.91 -0.50
C GLU A 198 2.26 -20.28 -0.13
N SER A 199 1.71 -20.64 1.03
CA SER A 199 0.48 -20.06 1.57
C SER A 199 0.67 -18.60 2.01
N ALA A 200 1.80 -18.29 2.65
CA ALA A 200 2.17 -16.92 3.01
C ALA A 200 2.30 -16.04 1.77
N ALA A 201 2.95 -16.53 0.71
CA ALA A 201 3.08 -15.82 -0.55
C ALA A 201 1.72 -15.53 -1.19
N ALA A 202 0.83 -16.53 -1.27
CA ALA A 202 -0.52 -16.36 -1.81
C ALA A 202 -1.34 -15.32 -1.03
N ASN A 203 -1.21 -15.29 0.30
CA ASN A 203 -1.87 -14.32 1.16
C ASN A 203 -1.32 -12.90 0.96
N LEU A 204 0.00 -12.74 0.81
CA LEU A 204 0.62 -11.45 0.51
C LEU A 204 0.14 -10.92 -0.86
N GLU A 205 0.16 -11.75 -1.89
CA GLU A 205 -0.33 -11.38 -3.23
C GLU A 205 -1.83 -11.02 -3.22
N ALA A 206 -2.63 -11.75 -2.43
CA ALA A 206 -4.05 -11.43 -2.26
C ALA A 206 -4.25 -10.08 -1.54
N ALA A 207 -3.43 -9.78 -0.54
CA ALA A 207 -3.45 -8.51 0.17
C ALA A 207 -3.05 -7.34 -0.76
N GLU A 208 -2.00 -7.50 -1.55
CA GLU A 208 -1.55 -6.50 -2.55
C GLU A 208 -2.61 -6.23 -3.62
N ARG A 209 -3.25 -7.30 -4.14
CA ARG A 209 -4.37 -7.19 -5.09
C ARG A 209 -5.57 -6.46 -4.48
N ALA A 210 -5.89 -6.79 -3.23
CA ALA A 210 -6.97 -6.11 -2.51
C ALA A 210 -6.67 -4.62 -2.29
N ALA A 211 -5.45 -4.26 -1.89
CA ALA A 211 -5.03 -2.87 -1.72
C ALA A 211 -5.10 -2.09 -3.04
N SER A 212 -4.62 -2.68 -4.13
CA SER A 212 -4.68 -2.08 -5.46
C SER A 212 -6.12 -1.82 -5.91
N HIS A 213 -7.02 -2.78 -5.68
CA HIS A 213 -8.44 -2.63 -6.01
C HIS A 213 -9.15 -1.58 -5.13
N ALA A 214 -8.78 -1.51 -3.84
CA ALA A 214 -9.27 -0.49 -2.91
C ALA A 214 -8.86 0.92 -3.37
N HIS A 215 -7.60 1.11 -3.76
CA HIS A 215 -7.11 2.36 -4.33
C HIS A 215 -7.86 2.77 -5.60
N ALA A 216 -7.99 1.86 -6.55
CA ALA A 216 -8.70 2.13 -7.81
C ALA A 216 -10.16 2.54 -7.54
N SER A 217 -10.83 1.85 -6.61
CA SER A 217 -12.20 2.18 -6.21
C SER A 217 -12.28 3.56 -5.54
N SER A 218 -11.31 3.92 -4.68
CA SER A 218 -11.24 5.26 -4.08
C SER A 218 -11.04 6.36 -5.13
N ALA A 219 -10.12 6.15 -6.08
CA ALA A 219 -9.87 7.10 -7.16
C ALA A 219 -11.12 7.30 -8.05
N GLN A 220 -11.85 6.23 -8.35
CA GLN A 220 -13.13 6.30 -9.08
C GLN A 220 -14.18 7.11 -8.32
N LEU A 221 -14.31 6.91 -7.00
CA LEU A 221 -15.26 7.67 -6.19
C LEU A 221 -14.90 9.15 -6.11
N GLN A 222 -13.61 9.49 -6.03
CA GLN A 222 -13.15 10.88 -6.09
C GLN A 222 -13.50 11.55 -7.43
N SER A 223 -13.28 10.85 -8.55
CA SER A 223 -13.64 11.32 -9.89
C SER A 223 -15.16 11.50 -10.05
N LEU A 224 -15.96 10.55 -9.56
CA LEU A 224 -17.42 10.65 -9.60
C LEU A 224 -17.92 11.83 -8.75
N ASN A 225 -17.32 12.06 -7.58
CA ASN A 225 -17.64 13.21 -6.74
C ASN A 225 -17.34 14.54 -7.46
N ALA A 226 -16.20 14.64 -8.15
CA ALA A 226 -15.85 15.81 -8.97
C ALA A 226 -16.84 16.01 -10.14
N THR A 227 -17.27 14.91 -10.78
CA THR A 227 -18.24 14.94 -11.87
C THR A 227 -19.63 15.38 -11.40
N ILE A 228 -20.12 14.84 -10.29
CA ILE A 228 -21.39 15.26 -9.67
C ILE A 228 -21.32 16.73 -9.26
N THR A 229 -20.20 17.17 -8.67
CA THR A 229 -19.99 18.58 -8.31
C THR A 229 -20.07 19.48 -9.55
N SER A 230 -19.46 19.06 -10.66
CA SER A 230 -19.49 19.78 -11.93
C SER A 230 -20.89 19.81 -12.55
N LEU A 231 -21.63 18.69 -12.51
CA LEU A 231 -23.02 18.62 -12.98
C LEU A 231 -23.97 19.47 -12.13
N ILE A 232 -23.76 19.55 -10.82
CA ILE A 232 -24.52 20.45 -9.94
C ILE A 232 -24.24 21.92 -10.30
N LEU A 233 -22.98 22.27 -10.59
CA LEU A 233 -22.60 23.62 -11.02
C LEU A 233 -23.20 23.98 -12.40
N LEU A 234 -23.22 23.02 -13.32
CA LEU A 234 -23.85 23.17 -14.63
C LEU A 234 -25.38 23.30 -14.51
N GLY A 235 -26.01 22.48 -13.66
CA GLY A 235 -27.46 22.49 -13.40
C GLY A 235 -27.95 23.77 -12.68
N SER A 236 -27.10 24.37 -11.86
CA SER A 236 -27.39 25.67 -11.24
C SER A 236 -27.19 26.83 -12.23
N SER A 237 -26.28 26.67 -13.19
CA SER A 237 -26.12 27.60 -14.31
C SER A 237 -27.31 27.54 -15.29
N THR A 238 -27.85 26.35 -15.57
CA THR A 238 -29.06 26.20 -16.39
C THR A 238 -30.32 26.66 -15.66
N LYS A 239 -30.44 26.54 -14.33
CA LYS A 239 -31.55 27.16 -13.59
C LYS A 239 -31.53 28.70 -13.64
N LYS A 240 -30.34 29.33 -13.68
CA LYS A 240 -30.23 30.78 -13.95
C LYS A 240 -30.68 31.14 -15.37
N GLN A 241 -30.49 30.25 -16.35
CA GLN A 241 -30.95 30.46 -17.73
C GLN A 241 -32.43 30.09 -17.93
N GLN A 242 -32.97 29.13 -17.17
CA GLN A 242 -34.37 28.70 -17.30
C GLN A 242 -35.33 29.59 -16.50
N ALA A 243 -34.87 30.25 -15.44
CA ALA A 243 -35.59 31.37 -14.81
C ALA A 243 -35.70 32.60 -15.75
N ALA A 244 -34.83 32.71 -16.76
CA ALA A 244 -34.91 33.75 -17.79
C ALA A 244 -35.84 33.37 -18.97
N ALA A 245 -36.31 32.12 -19.07
CA ALA A 245 -37.08 31.62 -20.22
C ALA A 245 -38.61 31.51 -19.97
N THR A 246 -39.11 31.83 -18.77
CA THR A 246 -40.57 31.79 -18.48
C THR A 246 -41.17 33.15 -18.13
N GLN A 247 -40.48 34.26 -18.43
CA GLN A 247 -41.09 35.59 -18.31
C GLN A 247 -41.08 36.33 -19.65
N LYS A 248 -42.25 36.38 -20.27
CA LYS A 248 -42.63 37.36 -21.29
C LYS A 248 -43.87 38.08 -20.75
N PRO A 249 -43.99 39.41 -20.90
CA PRO A 249 -43.04 40.46 -20.55
C PRO A 249 -43.67 41.35 -19.46
N THR A 250 -42.91 41.76 -18.46
CA THR A 250 -43.26 42.96 -17.69
C THR A 250 -41.98 43.74 -17.49
N GLU A 251 -41.94 44.89 -18.17
CA GLU A 251 -40.84 45.85 -18.17
C GLU A 251 -40.52 46.27 -16.74
N THR A 252 -39.38 45.82 -16.22
CA THR A 252 -38.68 46.54 -15.14
C THR A 252 -37.19 46.23 -15.21
N THR A 253 -36.49 46.96 -16.09
CA THR A 253 -35.04 46.91 -16.23
C THR A 253 -34.39 47.48 -14.98
N THR A 254 -33.83 46.62 -14.13
CA THR A 254 -32.89 47.01 -13.07
C THR A 254 -31.47 46.70 -13.57
N ILE A 255 -30.84 47.67 -14.23
CA ILE A 255 -29.41 47.63 -14.60
C ILE A 255 -28.72 48.78 -13.85
N GLY A 256 -28.27 48.52 -12.62
CA GLY A 256 -27.67 49.55 -11.76
C GLY A 256 -26.14 49.50 -11.68
N LYS A 257 -25.45 48.55 -12.32
CA LYS A 257 -23.99 48.41 -12.18
C LYS A 257 -23.21 48.29 -13.50
N THR A 258 -23.88 47.95 -14.61
CA THR A 258 -23.22 47.77 -15.91
C THR A 258 -23.24 49.03 -16.78
N GLU A 259 -24.19 49.96 -16.57
CA GLU A 259 -24.30 51.19 -17.38
C GLU A 259 -23.20 52.21 -17.06
N GLN A 260 -22.80 52.38 -15.80
CA GLN A 260 -21.80 53.41 -15.45
C GLN A 260 -20.39 53.06 -15.95
N GLU A 261 -20.02 51.77 -15.96
CA GLU A 261 -18.75 51.30 -16.54
C GLU A 261 -18.74 51.38 -18.07
N ALA A 262 -19.87 51.11 -18.73
CA ALA A 262 -19.98 51.23 -20.18
C ALA A 262 -19.90 52.70 -20.63
N VAL A 263 -20.62 53.60 -19.94
CA VAL A 263 -20.60 55.05 -20.22
C VAL A 263 -19.22 55.66 -19.93
N SER A 264 -18.54 55.21 -18.88
CA SER A 264 -17.17 55.66 -18.58
C SER A 264 -16.18 55.29 -19.69
N ARG A 265 -16.30 54.09 -20.29
CA ARG A 265 -15.47 53.68 -21.43
C ARG A 265 -15.77 54.50 -22.69
N GLU A 266 -17.03 54.85 -22.91
CA GLU A 266 -17.46 55.65 -24.08
C GLU A 266 -16.95 57.10 -23.98
N CYS A 267 -17.13 57.78 -22.83
CA CYS A 267 -16.59 59.13 -22.64
C CYS A 267 -15.05 59.17 -22.76
N ALA A 268 -14.36 58.12 -22.31
CA ALA A 268 -12.91 58.04 -22.38
C ALA A 268 -12.34 57.93 -23.81
N GLN A 269 -13.16 57.66 -24.83
CA GLN A 269 -12.73 57.62 -26.24
C GLN A 269 -12.64 59.02 -26.87
N HIS A 270 -13.25 60.04 -26.27
CA HIS A 270 -13.37 61.38 -26.87
C HIS A 270 -12.42 62.43 -26.26
N LYS A 271 -11.30 61.99 -25.65
CA LYS A 271 -10.33 62.83 -24.90
C LYS A 271 -9.59 63.92 -25.69
N SER A 272 -9.80 64.01 -27.01
CA SER A 272 -9.09 64.97 -27.88
C SER A 272 -10.02 65.76 -28.80
N ASN A 273 -11.34 65.71 -28.56
CA ASN A 273 -12.32 66.45 -29.35
C ASN A 273 -13.54 66.85 -28.50
N LYS A 274 -13.64 68.15 -28.20
CA LYS A 274 -14.74 68.73 -27.42
C LYS A 274 -16.11 68.45 -28.03
N THR A 275 -16.27 68.63 -29.34
CA THR A 275 -17.55 68.44 -30.04
C THR A 275 -17.99 66.98 -30.01
N ALA A 276 -17.06 66.03 -30.09
CA ALA A 276 -17.37 64.60 -29.96
C ALA A 276 -17.78 64.23 -28.53
N CYS A 277 -17.14 64.83 -27.52
CA CYS A 277 -17.50 64.64 -26.11
C CYS A 277 -18.89 65.21 -25.75
N GLU A 278 -19.22 66.41 -26.23
CA GLU A 278 -20.49 67.08 -25.91
C GLU A 278 -21.69 66.47 -26.66
N ASN A 279 -21.46 65.83 -27.81
CA ASN A 279 -22.50 65.07 -28.53
C ASN A 279 -22.77 63.67 -27.94
N ALA A 280 -21.91 63.18 -27.05
CA ALA A 280 -22.18 61.96 -26.30
C ALA A 280 -23.08 62.29 -25.10
N ASP A 281 -24.33 61.83 -25.15
CA ASP A 281 -25.44 62.27 -24.28
C ASP A 281 -25.15 62.27 -22.77
N LYS A 282 -24.23 61.40 -22.31
CA LYS A 282 -23.89 61.14 -20.90
C LYS A 282 -22.48 61.60 -20.50
N CYS A 283 -21.79 62.35 -21.36
CA CYS A 283 -20.43 62.82 -21.14
C CYS A 283 -20.38 64.36 -21.04
N LYS A 284 -19.35 64.88 -20.36
CA LYS A 284 -19.10 66.31 -20.17
C LYS A 284 -17.64 66.63 -20.40
N TRP A 285 -17.40 67.63 -21.26
CA TRP A 285 -16.06 68.15 -21.50
C TRP A 285 -15.59 69.05 -20.36
N LYS A 286 -14.38 68.78 -19.84
CA LYS A 286 -13.73 69.53 -18.76
C LYS A 286 -12.39 70.14 -19.21
N GLY A 287 -12.11 70.13 -20.51
CA GLY A 287 -10.93 70.75 -21.09
C GLY A 287 -10.94 72.27 -21.10
N LYS A 288 -9.74 72.86 -21.06
CA LYS A 288 -9.55 74.31 -21.18
C LYS A 288 -9.44 74.79 -22.63
N SER A 289 -9.33 73.88 -23.61
CA SER A 289 -9.34 74.15 -25.05
C SER A 289 -10.26 73.18 -25.80
N GLU A 290 -10.46 73.41 -27.11
CA GLU A 290 -11.32 72.56 -27.96
C GLU A 290 -10.66 71.22 -28.34
N THR A 291 -9.34 71.12 -28.18
CA THR A 291 -8.52 69.99 -28.66
C THR A 291 -7.76 69.28 -27.55
N ASP A 292 -7.75 69.80 -26.31
CA ASP A 292 -7.02 69.19 -25.21
C ASP A 292 -7.78 69.31 -23.87
N GLY A 293 -8.24 68.17 -23.36
CA GLY A 293 -8.97 68.12 -22.10
C GLY A 293 -9.67 66.79 -21.76
N PRO A 294 -10.01 66.56 -20.48
CA PRO A 294 -10.71 65.35 -20.07
C PRO A 294 -12.19 65.40 -20.48
N CYS A 295 -12.67 64.32 -21.09
CA CYS A 295 -14.09 64.03 -21.29
C CYS A 295 -14.52 63.02 -20.22
N GLU A 296 -15.38 63.42 -19.30
CA GLU A 296 -15.77 62.64 -18.12
C GLU A 296 -17.27 62.36 -18.12
N VAL A 297 -17.71 61.36 -17.36
CA VAL A 297 -19.14 61.03 -17.21
C VAL A 297 -19.84 62.18 -16.50
N ASP A 298 -20.99 62.62 -17.00
CA ASP A 298 -21.83 63.59 -16.29
C ASP A 298 -22.64 62.88 -15.21
N GLU A 299 -22.16 62.96 -13.97
CA GLU A 299 -22.78 62.34 -12.80
C GLU A 299 -24.23 62.83 -12.55
N SER A 300 -24.61 64.00 -13.07
CA SER A 300 -25.99 64.50 -12.97
C SER A 300 -26.97 63.79 -13.92
N LYS A 301 -26.45 63.04 -14.91
CA LYS A 301 -27.23 62.27 -15.90
C LYS A 301 -27.18 60.76 -15.67
N VAL A 302 -26.55 60.30 -14.59
CA VAL A 302 -26.45 58.88 -14.21
C VAL A 302 -27.08 58.69 -12.83
N ALA A 303 -28.07 57.79 -12.71
CA ALA A 303 -28.72 57.51 -11.44
C ALA A 303 -27.76 56.78 -10.48
N THR A 304 -27.38 57.41 -9.37
CA THR A 304 -26.50 56.84 -8.33
C THR A 304 -27.30 56.34 -7.12
N GLN A 305 -26.91 55.18 -6.55
CA GLN A 305 -27.29 54.77 -5.19
C GLN A 305 -26.04 54.46 -4.35
N THR A 306 -26.11 54.91 -3.10
CA THR A 306 -25.03 55.02 -2.11
C THR A 306 -24.93 53.80 -1.19
N ASN A 307 -23.69 53.55 -0.73
CA ASN A 307 -23.22 52.88 0.50
C ASN A 307 -22.78 51.41 0.44
N ALA A 308 -21.48 51.21 0.66
CA ALA A 308 -20.92 50.09 1.42
C ALA A 308 -19.54 50.46 2.04
N GLY A 309 -19.42 50.26 3.36
CA GLY A 309 -18.51 49.26 3.94
C GLY A 309 -17.00 49.55 4.04
N GLU A 310 -16.58 49.80 5.29
CA GLU A 310 -15.53 49.12 6.08
C GLU A 310 -14.24 48.56 5.44
N THR A 311 -13.14 48.78 6.18
CA THR A 311 -11.75 48.36 5.90
C THR A 311 -11.35 47.11 6.71
N GLY A 312 -10.79 46.11 6.01
CA GLY A 312 -9.78 45.10 6.44
C GLY A 312 -10.13 44.12 7.59
N GLU A 313 -9.68 42.86 7.62
CA GLU A 313 -8.53 42.19 7.00
C GLU A 313 -8.64 40.64 7.11
N LYS A 314 -7.84 39.92 6.31
CA LYS A 314 -7.87 38.49 5.93
C LYS A 314 -7.70 37.43 7.05
N LYS A 315 -8.24 36.22 6.82
CA LYS A 315 -7.47 34.94 6.81
C LYS A 315 -8.21 33.77 6.14
N ASP A 316 -7.42 33.02 5.35
CA ASP A 316 -7.52 31.66 4.78
C ASP A 316 -8.85 30.95 4.48
N GLY A 317 -9.01 30.61 3.19
CA GLY A 317 -9.04 29.21 2.75
C GLY A 317 -10.25 28.34 3.07
N GLU A 318 -11.43 28.65 2.53
CA GLU A 318 -12.55 27.70 2.54
C GLU A 318 -13.30 27.65 1.20
N GLU A 319 -13.35 26.45 0.62
CA GLU A 319 -14.04 26.13 -0.64
C GLU A 319 -15.54 26.44 -0.53
N LYS A 320 -16.06 27.23 -1.48
CA LYS A 320 -17.49 27.53 -1.70
C LYS A 320 -18.31 26.29 -2.11
N LYS A 321 -18.38 25.26 -1.26
CA LYS A 321 -19.12 24.00 -1.52
C LYS A 321 -20.34 23.78 -0.62
N GLU A 322 -20.61 24.69 0.32
CA GLU A 322 -21.65 24.50 1.32
C GLU A 322 -23.08 24.86 0.86
N GLU A 323 -23.24 25.70 -0.18
CA GLU A 323 -24.50 26.40 -0.49
C GLU A 323 -25.77 25.54 -0.72
N LYS A 324 -25.68 24.22 -0.94
CA LYS A 324 -26.88 23.38 -1.19
C LYS A 324 -27.51 22.77 0.06
N CYS A 325 -26.76 22.62 1.16
CA CYS A 325 -27.26 22.11 2.45
C CYS A 325 -27.17 23.15 3.58
N THR A 326 -26.39 24.25 3.44
CA THR A 326 -26.31 25.32 4.46
C THR A 326 -27.62 26.08 4.63
N GLY A 327 -27.99 26.36 5.89
CA GLY A 327 -29.17 27.15 6.26
C GLY A 327 -30.48 26.37 6.38
N LYS A 328 -30.50 25.07 6.05
CA LYS A 328 -31.69 24.21 6.27
C LYS A 328 -31.83 23.88 7.75
N LYS A 329 -33.06 23.78 8.27
CA LYS A 329 -33.34 23.28 9.63
C LYS A 329 -33.32 21.75 9.64
N LYS A 330 -33.22 21.15 10.83
CA LYS A 330 -33.10 19.68 11.02
C LYS A 330 -34.12 18.86 10.24
N ASP A 331 -35.36 19.33 10.16
CA ASP A 331 -36.47 18.64 9.47
C ASP A 331 -36.40 18.73 7.92
N ASP A 332 -35.72 19.75 7.40
CA ASP A 332 -35.53 20.01 5.95
C ASP A 332 -34.23 19.40 5.40
N CYS A 333 -33.42 18.78 6.27
CA CYS A 333 -32.18 18.11 5.89
C CYS A 333 -32.47 16.73 5.24
N LYS A 334 -33.06 16.75 4.04
CA LYS A 334 -33.37 15.59 3.18
C LYS A 334 -32.73 15.74 1.79
N ASP A 335 -32.89 14.74 0.92
CA ASP A 335 -32.32 14.69 -0.44
C ASP A 335 -30.78 14.71 -0.51
N GLY A 336 -30.13 13.74 0.14
CA GLY A 336 -28.67 13.58 0.05
C GLY A 336 -27.86 14.51 0.97
N CYS A 337 -28.51 15.15 1.94
CA CYS A 337 -27.85 15.81 3.07
C CYS A 337 -28.08 15.02 4.38
N LYS A 338 -27.18 15.14 5.36
CA LYS A 338 -27.24 14.54 6.70
C LYS A 338 -26.97 15.61 7.75
N TRP A 339 -27.73 15.58 8.84
CA TRP A 339 -27.59 16.51 9.96
C TRP A 339 -26.47 16.06 10.91
N GLU A 340 -25.44 16.90 11.12
CA GLU A 340 -24.37 16.64 12.08
C GLU A 340 -24.02 17.90 12.87
N GLY A 341 -24.07 17.80 14.20
CA GLY A 341 -23.96 18.96 15.11
C GLY A 341 -25.13 19.93 14.93
N GLU A 342 -24.81 21.19 14.60
CA GLU A 342 -25.77 22.28 14.33
C GLU A 342 -25.94 22.59 12.83
N THR A 343 -25.37 21.78 11.92
CA THR A 343 -25.34 22.08 10.48
C THR A 343 -25.73 20.87 9.61
N CYS A 344 -26.38 21.14 8.47
CA CYS A 344 -26.76 20.13 7.47
C CYS A 344 -25.67 20.03 6.40
N LYS A 345 -25.06 18.86 6.22
CA LYS A 345 -23.94 18.62 5.29
C LYS A 345 -24.29 17.59 4.22
N TYR A 346 -23.65 17.65 3.06
CA TYR A 346 -23.91 16.70 1.97
C TYR A 346 -23.44 15.28 2.35
N SER A 347 -24.34 14.29 2.34
CA SER A 347 -24.08 12.94 2.85
C SER A 347 -23.03 12.20 2.00
N SER A 348 -23.04 12.41 0.68
CA SER A 348 -22.06 11.79 -0.23
C SER A 348 -20.63 12.30 0.00
N ILE A 349 -20.46 13.57 0.42
CA ILE A 349 -19.13 14.13 0.70
C ILE A 349 -18.55 13.50 1.97
N LEU A 350 -19.38 13.33 3.00
CA LEU A 350 -19.02 12.70 4.27
C LEU A 350 -18.65 11.22 4.09
N ALA A 351 -19.48 10.46 3.37
CA ALA A 351 -19.23 9.04 3.13
C ALA A 351 -17.97 8.82 2.27
N ASN A 352 -17.71 9.69 1.28
CA ASN A 352 -16.51 9.60 0.46
C ASN A 352 -15.23 9.94 1.25
N LYS A 353 -15.28 10.93 2.16
CA LYS A 353 -14.14 11.24 3.06
C LYS A 353 -13.83 10.08 4.01
N GLN A 354 -14.85 9.48 4.62
CA GLN A 354 -14.66 8.32 5.51
C GLN A 354 -14.14 7.09 4.75
N PHE A 355 -14.62 6.86 3.52
CA PHE A 355 -14.13 5.81 2.65
C PHE A 355 -12.67 6.03 2.26
N ALA A 356 -12.30 7.24 1.84
CA ALA A 356 -10.92 7.59 1.49
C ALA A 356 -9.96 7.41 2.68
N LEU A 357 -10.39 7.78 3.89
CA LEU A 357 -9.59 7.58 5.11
C LEU A 357 -9.38 6.08 5.41
N MET A 358 -10.43 5.25 5.33
CA MET A 358 -10.28 3.79 5.53
C MET A 358 -9.39 3.13 4.46
N VAL A 359 -9.53 3.53 3.19
CA VAL A 359 -8.64 3.03 2.13
C VAL A 359 -7.20 3.46 2.39
N SER A 360 -6.96 4.71 2.78
CA SER A 360 -5.61 5.19 3.08
C SER A 360 -4.97 4.43 4.25
N ALA A 361 -5.74 4.13 5.30
CA ALA A 361 -5.26 3.36 6.45
C ALA A 361 -4.95 1.91 6.06
N PHE A 362 -5.83 1.26 5.29
CA PHE A 362 -5.63 -0.11 4.82
C PHE A 362 -4.37 -0.24 3.93
N VAL A 363 -4.19 0.71 3.03
CA VAL A 363 -3.02 0.79 2.15
C VAL A 363 -1.75 0.99 2.96
N CYS A 364 -1.76 1.95 3.89
CA CYS A 364 -0.61 2.18 4.76
C CYS A 364 -0.26 0.91 5.54
N LEU A 365 -1.26 0.16 6.01
CA LEU A 365 -1.07 -1.13 6.68
C LEU A 365 -0.38 -2.14 5.75
N VAL A 366 -0.92 -2.37 4.54
CA VAL A 366 -0.35 -3.31 3.56
C VAL A 366 1.06 -2.89 3.15
N GLU A 367 1.31 -1.60 2.98
CA GLU A 367 2.64 -1.07 2.70
C GLU A 367 3.59 -1.33 3.87
N LEU A 368 3.21 -1.00 5.11
CA LEU A 368 4.01 -1.21 6.33
C LEU A 368 4.35 -2.66 6.61
N TYR A 369 3.46 -3.61 6.30
CA TYR A 369 3.74 -5.04 6.46
C TYR A 369 4.55 -5.64 5.32
N ALA A 370 4.58 -4.95 4.19
CA ALA A 370 5.52 -5.29 3.15
C ALA A 370 6.91 -4.72 3.46
N PHE A 371 7.08 -3.68 4.31
CA PHE A 371 8.37 -3.02 4.60
C PHE A 371 9.27 -3.71 5.64
#